data_AF-A0A7S3F5L1-F1
#
_entry.id   AF-A0A7S3F5L1-F1
#
_cell.length_a   1.000
_cell.length_b   1.000
_cell.length_c   1.000
_cell.angle_alpha   90.00
_cell.angle_beta   90.00
_cell.angle_gamma   90.00
#
_symmetry.space_group_name_H-M   'P 1'
#
loop_
_entity.id
_entity.type
_entity.pdbx_description
1 polymer ?
#
loop_
_entity_poly.entity_id
_entity_poly.type
_entity_poly.pdbx_seq_one_letter_code
_entity_poly.pdbx_strand_id
1 'polypeptide(L)'
;VSADRRDGELRSRARFGDPMAELAAKQEAEAAAAAAQRGPFESAEEEAAAREAGYQIPSGVPEHSWMRRGVGAPPNRYGIKPGRFWDGVDRSTGFEQKVFA
;
A
#
# COMPACT_ATOMS: atom_id res chain seq x y z
N VAL A 1 -12.09 -22.90 0.45
CA VAL A 1 -12.55 -21.49 0.45
C VAL A 1 -14.06 -21.54 0.26
N SER A 2 -14.84 -21.04 1.23
CA SER A 2 -16.32 -21.08 1.14
C SER A 2 -16.81 -20.30 -0.08
N ALA A 3 -17.84 -20.77 -0.77
CA ALA A 3 -18.40 -20.13 -1.96
C ALA A 3 -18.80 -18.67 -1.68
N ASP A 4 -19.37 -18.43 -0.51
CA ASP A 4 -19.82 -17.10 -0.04
C ASP A 4 -18.69 -16.06 -0.01
N ARG A 5 -17.49 -16.47 0.44
CA ARG A 5 -16.31 -15.59 0.43
C ARG A 5 -15.88 -15.24 -0.99
N ARG A 6 -15.89 -16.20 -1.91
CA ARG A 6 -15.50 -15.99 -3.31
C ARG A 6 -16.49 -15.06 -4.02
N ASP A 7 -17.78 -15.23 -3.75
CA ASP A 7 -18.82 -14.35 -4.27
C ASP A 7 -18.70 -12.93 -3.71
N GLY A 8 -18.33 -12.79 -2.42
CA GLY A 8 -17.98 -11.50 -1.82
C GLY A 8 -16.81 -10.80 -2.53
N GLU A 9 -15.71 -11.51 -2.78
CA GLU A 9 -14.53 -10.98 -3.49
C GLU A 9 -14.85 -10.56 -4.94
N LEU A 10 -15.76 -11.26 -5.61
CA LEU A 10 -16.21 -10.89 -6.97
C LEU A 10 -17.13 -9.67 -6.98
N ARG A 11 -17.89 -9.44 -5.91
CA ARG A 11 -18.78 -8.28 -5.75
C ARG A 11 -17.99 -7.00 -5.46
N SER A 12 -16.95 -7.07 -4.64
CA SER A 12 -16.14 -5.88 -4.28
C SER A 12 -15.20 -5.39 -5.39
N ARG A 13 -15.10 -6.12 -6.50
CA ARG A 13 -14.14 -5.81 -7.56
C ARG A 13 -14.66 -4.65 -8.42
N ALA A 14 -13.93 -3.54 -8.45
CA ALA A 14 -14.20 -2.43 -9.37
C ALA A 14 -14.15 -2.92 -10.84
N ARG A 15 -15.14 -2.51 -11.65
CA ARG A 15 -15.27 -2.88 -13.06
C ARG A 15 -15.27 -1.63 -13.92
N PHE A 16 -14.62 -1.72 -15.07
CA PHE A 16 -14.62 -0.65 -16.05
C PHE A 16 -16.05 -0.40 -16.56
N GLY A 17 -16.46 0.87 -16.61
CA GLY A 17 -17.78 1.29 -17.11
C GLY A 17 -18.92 1.21 -16.09
N ASP A 18 -18.64 0.97 -14.81
CA ASP A 18 -19.67 1.04 -13.76
C ASP A 18 -20.04 2.51 -13.46
N PRO A 19 -21.31 2.93 -13.62
CA PRO A 19 -21.74 4.29 -13.33
C PRO A 19 -21.61 4.68 -11.84
N MET A 20 -21.47 3.72 -10.92
CA MET A 20 -21.30 3.94 -9.48
C MET A 20 -19.82 3.92 -9.03
N ALA A 21 -18.86 3.75 -9.95
CA ALA A 21 -17.44 3.59 -9.61
C ALA A 21 -16.88 4.73 -8.76
N GLU A 22 -17.25 5.98 -9.08
CA GLU A 22 -16.79 7.17 -8.36
C GLU A 22 -17.26 7.19 -6.88
N LEU A 23 -18.49 6.73 -6.62
CA LEU A 23 -19.03 6.68 -5.26
C LEU A 23 -18.34 5.59 -4.42
N ALA A 24 -18.08 4.44 -5.02
CA ALA A 24 -17.33 3.36 -4.39
C ALA A 24 -15.88 3.80 -4.07
N ALA A 25 -15.20 4.44 -5.03
CA ALA A 25 -13.84 4.95 -4.85
C ALA A 25 -13.73 5.97 -3.71
N LYS A 26 -14.74 6.85 -3.57
CA LYS A 26 -14.80 7.81 -2.45
C LYS A 26 -14.93 7.10 -1.10
N GLN A 27 -15.83 6.11 -1.00
CA GLN A 27 -16.01 5.34 0.25
C GLN A 27 -14.73 4.57 0.63
N GLU A 28 -14.06 3.96 -0.35
CA GLU A 28 -12.78 3.28 -0.14
C GLU A 28 -11.68 4.26 0.29
N ALA A 29 -11.61 5.44 -0.31
CA ALA A 29 -10.65 6.48 0.08
C ALA A 29 -10.89 6.97 1.52
N GLU A 30 -12.15 7.18 1.92
CA GLU A 30 -12.53 7.55 3.29
C GLU A 30 -12.17 6.43 4.29
N ALA A 31 -12.45 5.17 3.95
CA ALA A 31 -12.09 4.01 4.77
C ALA A 31 -10.56 3.83 4.89
N ALA A 32 -9.82 4.01 3.80
CA ALA A 32 -8.36 3.96 3.79
C ALA A 32 -7.74 5.11 4.60
N ALA A 33 -8.32 6.31 4.53
CA ALA A 33 -7.90 7.45 5.35
C ALA A 33 -8.18 7.21 6.85
N ALA A 34 -9.28 6.55 7.19
CA ALA A 34 -9.56 6.12 8.57
C ALA A 34 -8.59 5.04 9.05
N ALA A 35 -8.25 4.07 8.19
CA ALA A 35 -7.27 3.02 8.50
C ALA A 35 -5.84 3.57 8.62
N ALA A 36 -5.45 4.56 7.82
CA ALA A 36 -4.14 5.20 7.88
C ALA A 36 -3.91 6.00 9.17
N GLN A 37 -4.99 6.44 9.84
CA GLN A 37 -4.93 7.05 11.17
C GLN A 37 -4.69 6.02 12.29
N ARG A 38 -4.83 4.72 12.00
CA ARG A 38 -4.53 3.65 12.93
C ARG A 38 -3.02 3.39 12.93
N GLY A 39 -2.37 3.74 14.03
CA GLY A 39 -0.95 3.52 14.25
C GLY A 39 -0.58 2.03 14.34
N PRO A 40 0.73 1.70 14.38
CA PRO A 40 1.23 0.32 14.49
C PRO A 40 1.01 -0.32 15.87
N PHE A 41 0.59 0.47 16.86
CA PHE A 41 0.28 0.02 18.21
C PHE A 41 -1.22 -0.25 18.36
N GLU A 42 -1.58 -1.26 19.15
CA GLU A 42 -2.99 -1.60 19.38
C GLU A 42 -3.64 -0.61 20.36
N SER A 43 -2.83 -0.04 21.26
CA SER A 43 -3.25 0.98 22.21
C SER A 43 -2.31 2.19 22.22
N ALA A 44 -2.85 3.35 22.61
CA ALA A 44 -2.06 4.58 22.80
C ALA A 44 -1.03 4.45 23.93
N GLU A 45 -1.28 3.55 24.88
CA GLU A 45 -0.43 3.28 26.05
C GLU A 45 0.88 2.58 25.64
N GLU A 46 0.79 1.62 24.73
CA GLU A 46 1.97 0.94 24.17
C GLU A 46 2.82 1.88 23.31
N GLU A 47 2.18 2.78 22.55
CA GLU A 47 2.89 3.80 21.78
C GLU A 47 3.64 4.77 22.70
N ALA A 48 3.04 5.16 23.82
CA ALA A 48 3.66 6.02 24.83
C ALA A 48 4.85 5.33 25.52
N ALA A 49 4.70 4.07 25.92
CA ALA A 49 5.76 3.28 26.54
C ALA A 49 6.95 3.05 25.58
N ALA A 50 6.68 2.79 24.29
CA ALA A 50 7.73 2.66 23.28
C ALA A 50 8.49 3.99 23.06
N ARG A 51 7.79 5.13 23.06
CA ARG A 51 8.41 6.45 23.01
C ARG A 51 9.24 6.76 24.25
N GLU A 52 8.76 6.41 25.44
CA GLU A 52 9.47 6.58 26.71
C GLU A 52 10.76 5.73 26.76
N ALA A 53 10.72 4.51 26.23
CA ALA A 53 11.89 3.64 26.07
C ALA A 53 12.89 4.12 25.00
N GLY A 54 12.67 5.29 24.39
CA GLY A 54 13.53 5.84 23.34
C GLY A 54 13.38 5.14 21.98
N TYR A 55 12.39 4.26 21.82
CA TYR A 55 12.14 3.57 20.56
C TYR A 55 11.36 4.48 19.60
N GLN A 56 12.10 5.22 18.77
CA GLN A 56 11.52 6.04 17.72
C GLN A 56 11.38 5.20 16.45
N ILE A 57 10.24 4.52 16.29
CA ILE A 57 9.89 3.89 14.99
C ILE A 57 9.59 5.02 14.02
N PRO A 58 10.24 5.10 12.84
CA PRO A 58 9.76 5.92 11.75
C PRO A 58 8.43 5.34 11.24
N SER A 59 7.36 5.59 11.98
CA SER A 59 6.01 5.15 11.68
C SER A 59 5.47 6.02 10.55
N GLY A 60 5.74 5.61 9.32
CA GLY A 60 5.23 6.33 8.15
C GLY A 60 5.93 5.99 6.86
N VAL A 61 5.39 6.54 5.77
CA VAL A 61 6.03 6.55 4.46
C VAL A 61 6.89 7.82 4.39
N PRO A 62 8.23 7.71 4.19
CA PRO A 62 9.10 8.86 4.05
C PRO A 62 8.72 9.78 2.87
N GLU A 63 9.12 11.06 2.91
CA GLU A 63 8.87 12.01 1.81
C GLU A 63 9.50 11.60 0.48
N HIS A 64 10.70 11.05 0.52
CA HIS A 64 11.40 10.56 -0.68
C HIS A 64 10.87 9.22 -1.19
N SER A 65 9.91 8.60 -0.49
CA SER A 65 9.37 7.31 -0.88
C SER A 65 8.67 7.37 -2.24
N TRP A 66 8.85 6.33 -3.05
CA TRP A 66 8.10 6.11 -4.28
C TRP A 66 6.58 6.21 -4.10
N MET A 67 6.07 5.82 -2.92
CA MET A 67 4.65 5.89 -2.59
C MET A 67 4.14 7.33 -2.44
N ARG A 68 4.91 8.22 -1.80
CA ARG A 68 4.52 9.65 -1.71
C ARG A 68 4.74 10.39 -3.02
N ARG A 69 5.78 10.01 -3.77
CA ARG A 69 6.12 10.62 -5.06
C ARG A 69 5.25 10.16 -6.22
N GLY A 70 4.47 9.08 -6.04
CA GLY A 70 3.63 8.51 -7.09
C GLY A 70 4.44 7.91 -8.25
N VAL A 71 5.68 7.47 -8.00
CA VAL A 71 6.56 6.91 -9.04
C VAL A 71 6.20 5.45 -9.29
N GLY A 72 5.90 5.08 -10.54
CA GLY A 72 5.65 3.69 -10.91
C GLY A 72 6.88 2.81 -10.72
N ALA A 73 6.76 1.75 -9.91
CA ALA A 73 7.82 0.77 -9.73
C ALA A 73 8.03 -0.07 -11.01
N PRO A 74 9.29 -0.33 -11.43
CA PRO A 74 9.55 -1.21 -12.56
C PRO A 74 9.04 -2.63 -12.26
N PRO A 75 8.43 -3.32 -13.25
CA PRO A 75 7.95 -4.67 -13.04
C PRO A 75 9.13 -5.62 -12.85
N ASN A 76 8.96 -6.59 -11.94
CA ASN A 76 9.86 -7.71 -11.79
C ASN A 76 9.09 -9.02 -12.03
N ARG A 77 9.82 -10.09 -12.34
CA ARG A 77 9.24 -11.43 -12.61
C ARG A 77 8.34 -11.97 -11.49
N TYR A 78 8.52 -11.48 -10.27
CA TYR A 78 7.83 -11.98 -9.09
C TYR A 78 6.63 -11.11 -8.68
N GLY A 79 6.35 -10.00 -9.37
CA GLY A 79 5.30 -9.05 -8.97
C GLY A 79 5.50 -8.40 -7.60
N ILE A 80 6.72 -8.44 -7.05
CA ILE A 80 7.03 -7.92 -5.72
C ILE A 80 7.14 -6.39 -5.80
N LYS A 81 6.34 -5.68 -5.01
CA LYS A 81 6.42 -4.22 -4.91
C LYS A 81 7.61 -3.78 -4.04
N PRO A 82 8.27 -2.67 -4.37
CA PRO A 82 9.35 -2.14 -3.57
C PRO A 82 8.86 -1.65 -2.18
N GLY A 83 9.74 -1.71 -1.19
CA GLY A 83 9.43 -1.30 0.18
C GLY A 83 9.15 0.20 0.31
N ARG A 84 8.57 0.60 1.45
CA ARG A 84 8.22 2.00 1.75
C ARG A 84 9.40 2.98 1.76
N PHE A 85 10.63 2.51 1.89
CA PHE A 85 11.84 3.35 1.90
C PHE A 85 12.52 3.45 0.52
N TRP A 86 12.00 2.78 -0.51
CA TRP A 86 12.58 2.91 -1.84
C TRP A 86 12.33 4.31 -2.41
N ASP A 87 13.37 4.93 -2.96
CA ASP A 87 13.37 6.31 -3.44
C ASP A 87 12.72 6.51 -4.81
N GLY A 88 12.40 5.41 -5.53
CA GLY A 88 11.80 5.46 -6.86
C GLY A 88 12.81 5.54 -8.01
N VAL A 89 14.12 5.51 -7.74
CA VAL A 89 15.15 5.54 -8.79
C VAL A 89 15.54 4.12 -9.17
N ASP A 90 15.38 3.77 -10.45
CA ASP A 90 15.82 2.48 -10.99
C ASP A 90 17.36 2.43 -11.05
N ARG A 91 17.92 1.41 -10.39
CA ARG A 91 19.36 1.12 -10.34
C ARG A 91 19.67 -0.28 -10.87
N SER A 92 18.79 -0.81 -11.73
CA SER A 92 18.94 -2.15 -12.30
C SER A 92 19.97 -2.17 -13.44
N THR A 93 20.46 -3.38 -13.76
CA THR A 93 21.33 -3.63 -14.92
C THR A 93 20.54 -3.82 -16.22
N GLY A 94 19.21 -3.64 -16.19
CA GLY A 94 18.31 -3.97 -17.29
C GLY A 94 18.01 -5.46 -17.48
N PHE A 95 18.44 -6.34 -16.57
CA PHE A 95 18.17 -7.79 -16.67
C PHE A 95 16.68 -8.11 -16.75
N GLU A 96 15.86 -7.55 -15.85
CA GLU A 96 14.41 -7.80 -15.84
C GLU A 96 13.77 -7.32 -17.16
N GLN A 97 14.19 -6.17 -17.70
CA GLN A 97 13.73 -5.68 -19.01
C GLN A 97 14.08 -6.65 -20.14
N LYS A 98 15.27 -7.23 -20.13
CA LYS A 98 15.70 -8.22 -21.13
C LYS A 98 14.96 -9.55 -21.03
N VAL A 99 14.50 -9.93 -19.84
CA VAL A 99 13.72 -11.17 -19.67
C VAL A 99 12.27 -11.00 -20.14
N PHE A 100 11.73 -9.78 -20.08
CA PHE A 100 10.39 -9.47 -20.59
C PHE A 100 10.36 -9.08 -22.08
N ALA A 101 11.52 -8.80 -22.67
CA ALA A 101 11.67 -8.54 -24.10
C ALA A 101 11.51 -9.82 -24.92
#